data_AF-A0A4S1WEP2-F1
#
_entry.id   AF-A0A4S1WEP2-F1
#
_cell.length_a   1.000
_cell.length_b   1.000
_cell.length_c   1.000
_cell.angle_alpha   90.00
_cell.angle_beta   90.00
_cell.angle_gamma   90.00
#
_symmetry.space_group_name_H-M   'P 1'
#
loop_
_entity.id
_entity.type
_entity.pdbx_description
1 polymer ?
#
loop_
_entity_poly.entity_id
_entity_poly.type
_entity_poly.pdbx_seq_one_letter_code
_entity_poly.pdbx_strand_id
1 'polypeptide(L)'
;MFLRNDHGLELGGGASAASAFAVVPGTALSTKLKRRVLANLDLAPDLGARIGSLTWYRGVATCVGLCALTFLMAPGFETPIYGTVAPALTGAEYDAARAQAIAPLAKGGTTGYRVAATRLVSPLTDTPERPIISLDAKLASGDALLSVLRRSGVGATDAEQVGALVTRAVSFDQIQPGTMLDITLGRRTDKAQPRPLQNMAFRARFDLKLEVARTGNTLSLKQIPIAIDNTPLRVQGAIGSSLYRSARAAGAPAKAVESFIRTVATRVSVSRLGSDCKFDIIVKQARAATGEVQLGNLLYAGVSGCDEKVQMMPWESDGKIEWFDGLGKGSKTGMMTMPTNGRFSSAFGMRRHPILGYTRMHRGVDIAAPYGTAVYAATDGVVQFAGRSSGYGNFIKINHGGAFGTGYGHLSRILVRGGQSVRKGQVIGAVGNTGLSTGPHLHYELYKNGVAVNPRSVSFTSMRQLTGNDLGAFRSKLSQLLAVPVGRGAQKDED
;
A
#
# COMPACT_ATOMS: atom_id res chain seq x y z
N MET A 1 7.28 54.75 23.55
CA MET A 1 7.36 56.04 22.83
C MET A 1 6.93 55.76 21.39
N PHE A 2 5.69 56.09 21.06
CA PHE A 2 5.09 55.87 19.74
C PHE A 2 5.40 57.06 18.84
N LEU A 3 5.96 56.82 17.66
CA LEU A 3 5.88 57.72 16.52
C LEU A 3 5.45 56.90 15.31
N ARG A 4 4.23 57.21 14.85
CA ARG A 4 3.62 56.80 13.57
C ARG A 4 4.50 57.33 12.44
N ASN A 5 4.83 56.47 11.48
CA ASN A 5 5.21 56.89 10.15
C ASN A 5 4.11 56.48 9.18
N ASP A 6 3.46 57.51 8.63
CA ASP A 6 2.53 57.44 7.52
C ASP A 6 3.30 57.14 6.24
N HIS A 7 3.29 55.88 5.78
CA HIS A 7 3.46 55.52 4.38
C HIS A 7 2.68 54.24 4.12
N GLY A 8 1.38 54.39 3.88
CA GLY A 8 0.59 53.37 3.21
C GLY A 8 0.72 53.54 1.71
N LEU A 9 1.11 52.48 1.01
CA LEU A 9 0.65 52.07 -0.34
C LEU A 9 1.53 50.90 -0.84
N GLU A 10 1.33 49.73 -0.26
CA GLU A 10 1.37 48.48 -1.03
C GLU A 10 -0.08 48.06 -1.26
N LEU A 11 -0.48 47.93 -2.52
CA LEU A 11 -1.41 46.92 -3.06
C LEU A 11 -1.67 47.28 -4.53
N GLY A 12 -0.74 46.86 -5.38
CA GLY A 12 -1.00 46.74 -6.81
C GLY A 12 -1.90 45.54 -7.07
N GLY A 13 -2.95 45.74 -7.88
CA GLY A 13 -3.72 44.65 -8.48
C GLY A 13 -5.19 44.55 -8.04
N GLY A 14 -5.94 45.64 -8.10
CA GLY A 14 -7.40 45.62 -8.00
C GLY A 14 -8.00 46.80 -8.73
N ALA A 15 -8.39 46.62 -10.00
CA ALA A 15 -9.02 47.64 -10.80
C ALA A 15 -10.45 47.91 -10.29
N SER A 16 -10.62 48.86 -9.38
CA SER A 16 -11.90 49.49 -9.07
C SER A 16 -12.08 50.72 -9.96
N ALA A 17 -12.72 50.53 -11.11
CA ALA A 17 -13.18 51.64 -11.93
C ALA A 17 -14.37 52.32 -11.24
N ALA A 18 -14.13 53.53 -10.70
CA ALA A 18 -15.18 54.41 -10.21
C ALA A 18 -15.95 55.00 -11.40
N SER A 19 -17.16 54.51 -11.64
CA SER A 19 -18.09 55.03 -12.63
C SER A 19 -18.84 56.26 -12.09
N ALA A 20 -18.53 57.44 -12.63
CA ALA A 20 -19.34 58.65 -12.49
C ALA A 20 -20.47 58.62 -13.52
N PHE A 21 -21.71 58.42 -13.08
CA PHE A 21 -22.90 58.61 -13.93
C PHE A 21 -23.60 59.91 -13.56
N ALA A 22 -23.54 60.88 -14.47
CA ALA A 22 -24.42 62.03 -14.46
C ALA A 22 -25.85 61.60 -14.85
N VAL A 23 -26.83 61.94 -14.03
CA VAL A 23 -28.25 61.66 -14.28
C VAL A 23 -28.84 62.77 -15.15
N VAL A 24 -29.23 62.44 -16.38
CA VAL A 24 -30.04 63.32 -17.26
C VAL A 24 -31.52 62.93 -17.11
N PRO A 25 -32.46 63.87 -16.92
CA PRO A 25 -33.87 63.54 -16.73
C PRO A 25 -34.54 63.22 -18.07
N GLY A 26 -34.99 61.97 -18.23
CA GLY A 26 -35.73 61.51 -19.41
C GLY A 26 -37.23 61.75 -19.29
N THR A 27 -37.77 62.57 -20.18
CA THR A 27 -39.20 62.81 -20.42
C THR A 27 -39.97 61.50 -20.65
N ALA A 28 -41.01 61.28 -19.84
CA ALA A 28 -41.91 60.13 -19.94
C ALA A 28 -42.88 60.29 -21.12
N LEU A 29 -42.54 59.74 -22.28
CA LEU A 29 -43.50 59.50 -23.37
C LEU A 29 -43.17 58.18 -24.10
N SER A 30 -44.12 57.26 -24.07
CA SER A 30 -44.19 56.00 -24.84
C SER A 30 -43.13 54.91 -24.56
N THR A 31 -43.02 54.47 -23.31
CA THR A 31 -42.11 53.36 -22.91
C THR A 31 -42.75 51.96 -22.92
N LYS A 32 -44.07 51.82 -23.08
CA LYS A 32 -44.71 50.49 -23.10
C LYS A 32 -44.71 49.79 -24.48
N LEU A 33 -44.74 50.53 -25.59
CA LEU A 33 -44.67 49.91 -26.93
C LEU A 33 -43.23 49.58 -27.37
N LYS A 34 -42.24 50.43 -27.02
CA LYS A 34 -40.82 50.21 -27.39
C LYS A 34 -40.15 49.06 -26.60
N ARG A 35 -40.53 48.82 -25.34
CA ARG A 35 -39.94 47.74 -24.53
C ARG A 35 -40.24 46.33 -25.05
N ARG A 36 -41.39 46.11 -25.69
CA ARG A 36 -41.77 44.79 -26.22
C ARG A 36 -41.03 44.43 -27.51
N VAL A 37 -40.69 45.43 -28.33
CA VAL A 37 -39.95 45.22 -29.58
C VAL A 37 -38.45 45.02 -29.30
N LEU A 38 -37.88 45.80 -28.38
CA LEU A 38 -36.47 45.68 -27.98
C LEU A 38 -36.16 44.42 -27.18
N ALA A 39 -37.10 43.90 -26.38
CA ALA A 39 -36.88 42.67 -25.60
C ALA A 39 -36.78 41.40 -26.47
N ASN A 40 -37.32 41.43 -27.70
CA ASN A 40 -37.31 40.29 -28.63
C ASN A 40 -36.29 40.47 -29.78
N LEU A 41 -35.50 41.54 -29.76
CA LEU A 41 -34.44 41.79 -30.74
C LEU A 41 -33.16 41.10 -30.28
N ASP A 42 -32.95 39.88 -30.76
CA ASP A 42 -31.68 39.19 -30.64
C ASP A 42 -30.64 39.86 -31.56
N LEU A 43 -29.81 40.70 -30.94
CA LEU A 43 -28.75 41.51 -31.56
C LEU A 43 -27.53 40.67 -31.96
N ALA A 44 -27.35 39.49 -31.36
CA ALA A 44 -26.20 38.63 -31.57
C ALA A 44 -26.65 37.17 -31.72
N PRO A 45 -27.40 36.83 -32.79
CA PRO A 45 -27.79 35.45 -33.04
C PRO A 45 -26.54 34.59 -33.25
N ASP A 46 -26.59 33.34 -32.78
CA ASP A 46 -25.50 32.38 -32.92
C ASP A 46 -25.19 32.12 -34.41
N LEU A 47 -24.03 32.59 -34.87
CA LEU A 47 -23.57 32.44 -36.25
C LEU A 47 -23.14 31.00 -36.58
N GLY A 48 -23.02 30.12 -35.59
CA GLY A 48 -22.79 28.69 -35.76
C GLY A 48 -24.07 27.88 -36.01
N ALA A 49 -25.25 28.49 -35.84
CA ALA A 49 -26.55 27.84 -35.99
C ALA A 49 -27.31 28.34 -37.24
N ARG A 50 -28.09 27.45 -37.87
CA ARG A 50 -29.02 27.77 -38.99
C ARG A 50 -28.38 28.59 -40.13
N ILE A 51 -27.20 28.16 -40.56
CA ILE A 51 -26.42 28.79 -41.65
C ILE A 51 -27.28 28.95 -42.91
N GLY A 52 -27.27 30.15 -43.50
CA GLY A 52 -28.06 30.48 -44.70
C GLY A 52 -29.49 30.97 -44.44
N SER A 53 -29.95 30.98 -43.18
CA SER A 53 -31.24 31.59 -42.83
C SER A 53 -31.19 33.12 -42.80
N LEU A 54 -32.35 33.78 -42.94
CA LEU A 54 -32.45 35.25 -42.83
C LEU A 54 -31.94 35.77 -41.47
N THR A 55 -32.13 35.00 -40.40
CA THR A 55 -31.61 35.34 -39.06
C THR A 55 -30.08 35.29 -39.01
N TRP A 56 -29.46 34.35 -39.73
CA TRP A 56 -28.01 34.23 -39.83
C TRP A 56 -27.41 35.40 -40.60
N TYR A 57 -27.97 35.76 -41.77
CA TYR A 57 -27.51 36.93 -42.53
C TYR A 57 -27.65 38.25 -41.75
N ARG A 58 -28.72 38.40 -40.96
CA ARG A 58 -28.86 39.55 -40.05
C ARG A 58 -27.72 39.60 -39.04
N GLY A 59 -27.38 38.47 -38.41
CA GLY A 59 -26.27 38.38 -37.46
C GLY A 59 -24.91 38.74 -38.07
N VAL A 60 -24.64 38.26 -39.30
CA VAL A 60 -23.40 38.58 -40.02
C VAL A 60 -23.31 40.09 -40.27
N ALA A 61 -24.39 40.72 -40.70
CA ALA A 61 -24.42 42.17 -40.93
C ALA A 61 -24.17 42.97 -39.63
N THR A 62 -24.76 42.56 -38.50
CA THR A 62 -24.50 43.22 -37.21
C THR A 62 -23.04 43.10 -36.80
N CYS A 63 -22.44 41.92 -36.96
CA CYS A 63 -21.04 41.66 -36.62
C CYS A 63 -20.09 42.54 -37.45
N VAL A 64 -20.29 42.58 -38.77
CA VAL A 64 -19.47 43.41 -39.68
C VAL A 64 -19.59 44.90 -39.33
N GLY A 65 -20.79 45.38 -39.03
CA GLY A 65 -21.01 46.78 -38.62
C GLY A 65 -20.25 47.15 -37.34
N LEU A 66 -20.24 46.27 -36.34
CA LEU A 66 -19.50 46.50 -35.09
C LEU A 66 -17.98 46.52 -35.33
N CYS A 67 -17.46 45.62 -36.17
CA CYS A 67 -16.03 45.61 -36.53
C CYS A 67 -15.61 46.86 -37.32
N ALA A 68 -16.47 47.37 -38.21
CA ALA A 68 -16.16 48.60 -38.94
C ALA A 68 -16.11 49.82 -38.01
N LEU A 69 -17.02 49.89 -37.02
CA LEU A 69 -17.06 50.96 -36.04
C LEU A 69 -15.79 50.98 -35.17
N THR A 70 -15.31 49.81 -34.71
CA THR A 70 -14.09 49.75 -33.91
C THR A 70 -12.86 50.18 -34.71
N PHE A 71 -12.80 49.84 -36.00
CA PHE A 71 -11.71 50.30 -36.87
C PHE A 71 -11.73 51.81 -37.08
N LEU A 72 -12.91 52.41 -37.26
CA LEU A 72 -13.08 53.87 -37.39
C LEU A 72 -12.71 54.64 -36.11
N MET A 73 -12.87 54.03 -34.94
CA MET A 73 -12.56 54.64 -33.64
C MET A 73 -11.11 54.37 -33.19
N ALA A 74 -10.35 53.54 -33.91
CA ALA A 74 -8.96 53.27 -33.58
C ALA A 74 -8.10 54.52 -33.89
N PRO A 75 -7.23 54.97 -32.96
CA PRO A 75 -6.35 56.09 -33.23
C PRO A 75 -5.42 55.75 -34.40
N GLY A 76 -5.31 56.66 -35.37
CA GLY A 76 -4.46 56.48 -36.54
C GLY A 76 -2.97 56.41 -36.17
N PHE A 77 -2.19 55.72 -37.00
CA PHE A 77 -0.74 55.58 -36.83
C PHE A 77 0.04 56.90 -36.98
N GLU A 78 -0.62 58.01 -37.30
CA GLU A 78 0.01 59.31 -37.60
C GLU A 78 0.34 60.14 -36.34
N THR A 79 -0.24 59.83 -35.18
CA THR A 79 0.07 60.50 -33.90
C THR A 79 0.73 59.54 -32.91
N PRO A 80 2.05 59.27 -33.02
CA PRO A 80 2.75 58.49 -32.01
C PRO A 80 2.77 59.26 -30.68
N ILE A 81 2.39 58.59 -29.60
CA ILE A 81 2.51 59.11 -28.24
C ILE A 81 4.01 59.19 -27.93
N TYR A 82 4.57 60.40 -27.90
CA TYR A 82 5.97 60.61 -27.52
C TYR A 82 6.13 60.38 -26.02
N GLY A 83 6.67 59.22 -25.63
CA GLY A 83 7.14 58.97 -24.27
C GLY A 83 8.45 59.71 -24.03
N THR A 84 8.53 60.51 -22.98
CA THR A 84 9.80 61.06 -22.50
C THR A 84 10.63 59.93 -21.89
N VAL A 85 11.82 59.68 -22.44
CA VAL A 85 12.75 58.69 -21.88
C VAL A 85 13.66 59.39 -20.89
N ALA A 86 13.73 58.89 -19.65
CA ALA A 86 14.64 59.42 -18.64
C ALA A 86 16.12 59.25 -19.07
N PRO A 87 17.03 60.14 -18.63
CA PRO A 87 18.46 60.01 -18.91
C PRO A 87 19.06 58.72 -18.32
N ALA A 88 20.14 58.23 -18.93
CA ALA A 88 20.81 57.00 -18.50
C ALA A 88 21.51 57.17 -17.13
N LEU A 89 21.29 56.20 -16.22
CA LEU A 89 21.92 56.16 -14.90
C LEU A 89 23.44 55.96 -15.02
N THR A 90 24.23 56.62 -14.16
CA THR A 90 25.70 56.47 -14.14
C THR A 90 26.22 56.28 -12.71
N GLY A 91 27.40 55.67 -12.58
CA GLY A 91 28.08 55.49 -11.28
C GLY A 91 27.25 54.72 -10.24
N ALA A 92 27.14 55.28 -9.04
CA ALA A 92 26.45 54.64 -7.91
C ALA A 92 24.95 54.39 -8.16
N GLU A 93 24.30 55.24 -8.95
CA GLU A 93 22.87 55.10 -9.28
C GLU A 93 22.64 53.92 -10.22
N TYR A 94 23.57 53.68 -11.15
CA TYR A 94 23.55 52.51 -12.03
C TYR A 94 23.75 51.21 -11.25
N ASP A 95 24.69 51.20 -10.30
CA ASP A 95 24.96 50.04 -9.46
C ASP A 95 23.77 49.70 -8.54
N ALA A 96 23.10 50.71 -7.98
CA ALA A 96 21.90 50.54 -7.17
C ALA A 96 20.72 49.99 -8.00
N ALA A 97 20.45 50.57 -9.18
CA ALA A 97 19.40 50.10 -10.06
C ALA A 97 19.68 48.69 -10.59
N ARG A 98 20.93 48.37 -10.92
CA ARG A 98 21.36 47.02 -11.33
C ARG A 98 21.09 45.97 -10.25
N ALA A 99 21.34 46.30 -8.97
CA ALA A 99 21.09 45.39 -7.86
C ALA A 99 19.58 45.13 -7.62
N GLN A 100 18.73 46.07 -8.04
CA GLN A 100 17.27 45.98 -7.93
C GLN A 100 16.59 45.46 -9.21
N ALA A 101 17.31 45.39 -10.34
CA ALA A 101 16.77 44.98 -11.61
C ALA A 101 16.58 43.46 -11.72
N ILE A 102 15.39 43.05 -12.16
CA ILE A 102 15.12 41.67 -12.57
C ILE A 102 15.57 41.53 -14.03
N ALA A 103 16.85 41.22 -14.25
CA ALA A 103 17.42 41.00 -15.58
C ALA A 103 17.96 39.57 -15.75
N PRO A 104 17.98 39.02 -16.98
CA PRO A 104 18.58 37.71 -17.24
C PRO A 104 20.06 37.70 -16.83
N LEU A 105 20.51 36.62 -16.18
CA LEU A 105 21.91 36.44 -15.77
C LEU A 105 22.91 36.64 -16.92
N ALA A 106 22.54 36.24 -18.14
CA ALA A 106 23.35 36.41 -19.35
C ALA A 106 23.60 37.89 -19.74
N LYS A 107 22.76 38.82 -19.27
CA LYS A 107 22.93 40.27 -19.44
C LYS A 107 23.48 40.95 -18.18
N GLY A 108 24.00 40.17 -17.21
CA GLY A 108 24.61 40.69 -15.99
C GLY A 108 23.63 41.06 -14.87
N GLY A 109 22.38 40.60 -14.95
CA GLY A 109 21.38 40.76 -13.90
C GLY A 109 21.72 39.94 -12.66
N THR A 110 21.78 40.59 -11.51
CA THR A 110 22.02 39.96 -10.20
C THR A 110 20.77 40.13 -9.36
N THR A 111 20.03 39.05 -9.10
CA THR A 111 18.83 39.12 -8.27
C THR A 111 19.19 39.12 -6.78
N GLY A 112 18.81 40.18 -6.06
CA GLY A 112 18.86 40.28 -4.60
C GLY A 112 20.10 40.97 -4.03
N TYR A 113 20.07 41.27 -2.72
CA TYR A 113 21.13 41.94 -1.94
C TYR A 113 22.50 41.21 -1.88
N ARG A 114 22.73 40.17 -2.69
CA ARG A 114 24.07 39.62 -2.86
C ARG A 114 24.82 40.48 -3.87
N VAL A 115 25.32 41.61 -3.38
CA VAL A 115 26.22 42.51 -4.11
C VAL A 115 27.39 41.68 -4.63
N ALA A 116 27.65 41.70 -5.94
CA ALA A 116 28.91 41.19 -6.46
C ALA A 116 30.06 42.00 -5.82
N ALA A 117 31.19 41.35 -5.54
CA ALA A 117 32.34 41.99 -4.92
C ALA A 117 32.69 43.30 -5.65
N THR A 118 32.62 44.43 -4.94
CA THR A 118 33.09 45.71 -5.48
C THR A 118 34.62 45.69 -5.56
N ARG A 119 35.23 46.67 -6.25
CA ARG A 119 36.69 46.79 -6.32
C ARG A 119 37.37 47.02 -4.95
N LEU A 120 36.58 47.27 -3.90
CA LEU A 120 37.03 47.41 -2.51
C LEU A 120 37.12 46.08 -1.76
N VAL A 121 36.60 44.99 -2.33
CA VAL A 121 36.63 43.66 -1.72
C VAL A 121 37.86 42.92 -2.21
N SER A 122 38.83 42.68 -1.33
CA SER A 122 39.93 41.76 -1.59
C SER A 122 39.50 40.33 -1.23
N PRO A 123 39.91 39.32 -2.02
CA PRO A 123 39.76 37.93 -1.59
C PRO A 123 40.57 37.72 -0.32
N LEU A 124 39.92 37.22 0.73
CA LEU A 124 40.60 36.77 1.94
C LEU A 124 41.60 35.67 1.55
N THR A 125 42.88 35.90 1.83
CA THR A 125 43.96 34.91 1.64
C THR A 125 43.69 33.64 2.44
N ASP A 126 43.02 33.80 3.60
CA ASP A 126 42.56 32.69 4.41
C ASP A 126 41.19 32.99 5.02
N THR A 127 40.25 32.05 4.87
CA THR A 127 38.94 32.12 5.53
C THR A 127 39.04 31.37 6.86
N PRO A 128 38.65 32.00 8.00
CA PRO A 128 38.67 31.32 9.29
C PRO A 128 37.74 30.11 9.25
N GLU A 129 38.32 28.93 9.44
CA GLU A 129 37.56 27.68 9.44
C GLU A 129 36.91 27.43 10.80
N ARG A 130 35.69 26.92 10.77
CA ARG A 130 35.02 26.45 11.98
C ARG A 130 35.84 25.31 12.60
N PRO A 131 36.14 25.38 13.92
CA PRO A 131 36.84 24.31 14.61
C PRO A 131 36.08 22.99 14.55
N ILE A 132 34.74 23.04 14.59
CA ILE A 132 33.86 21.88 14.58
C ILE A 132 32.82 22.06 13.46
N ILE A 133 32.54 20.98 12.74
CA ILE A 133 31.47 20.92 11.74
C ILE A 133 30.54 19.77 12.11
N SER A 134 29.27 20.09 12.35
CA SER A 134 28.20 19.09 12.53
C SER A 134 27.44 18.94 11.21
N LEU A 135 27.23 17.71 10.79
CA LEU A 135 26.59 17.35 9.53
C LEU A 135 25.80 16.06 9.68
N ASP A 136 24.69 15.99 8.95
CA ASP A 136 23.86 14.79 8.92
C ASP A 136 24.03 14.11 7.56
N ALA A 137 24.34 12.82 7.57
CA ALA A 137 24.54 12.04 6.35
C ALA A 137 23.57 10.86 6.31
N LYS A 138 22.89 10.67 5.18
CA LYS A 138 21.96 9.56 5.00
C LYS A 138 22.67 8.37 4.35
N LEU A 139 22.52 7.18 4.94
CA LEU A 139 22.97 5.93 4.34
C LEU A 139 22.02 5.54 3.21
N ALA A 140 22.50 5.49 1.96
CA ALA A 140 21.67 5.10 0.82
C ALA A 140 21.57 3.55 0.71
N SER A 141 20.56 3.07 -0.04
CA SER A 141 20.41 1.63 -0.29
C SER A 141 21.57 1.11 -1.14
N GLY A 142 22.25 0.05 -0.67
CA GLY A 142 23.44 -0.49 -1.32
C GLY A 142 24.72 0.33 -1.13
N ASP A 143 24.67 1.44 -0.40
CA ASP A 143 25.85 2.25 -0.09
C ASP A 143 26.59 1.66 1.12
N ALA A 144 27.92 1.66 1.06
CA ALA A 144 28.74 1.20 2.17
C ALA A 144 28.92 2.33 3.19
N LEU A 145 28.92 2.02 4.49
CA LEU A 145 29.16 3.01 5.54
C LEU A 145 30.45 3.81 5.29
N LEU A 146 31.50 3.12 4.85
CA LEU A 146 32.79 3.73 4.49
C LEU A 146 32.65 4.81 3.41
N SER A 147 31.85 4.54 2.38
CA SER A 147 31.62 5.45 1.25
C SER A 147 30.85 6.70 1.68
N VAL A 148 29.84 6.55 2.54
CA VAL A 148 29.11 7.70 3.11
C VAL A 148 30.04 8.57 3.94
N LEU A 149 30.84 7.98 4.84
CA LEU A 149 31.75 8.73 5.71
C LEU A 149 32.79 9.51 4.89
N ARG A 150 33.40 8.89 3.89
CA ARG A 150 34.36 9.55 3.00
C ARG A 150 33.71 10.70 2.20
N ARG A 151 32.50 10.48 1.68
CA ARG A 151 31.71 11.52 0.98
C ARG A 151 31.33 12.69 1.91
N SER A 152 31.12 12.40 3.19
CA SER A 152 30.86 13.40 4.23
C SER A 152 32.13 14.16 4.71
N GLY A 153 33.30 13.85 4.15
CA GLY A 153 34.56 14.54 4.46
C GLY A 153 35.36 13.96 5.63
N VAL A 154 35.01 12.75 6.09
CA VAL A 154 35.79 12.01 7.10
C VAL A 154 37.06 11.46 6.45
N GLY A 155 38.20 11.55 7.15
CA GLY A 155 39.46 10.96 6.70
C GLY A 155 39.38 9.45 6.47
N ALA A 156 40.11 8.95 5.46
CA ALA A 156 40.04 7.55 5.06
C ALA A 156 40.38 6.57 6.21
N THR A 157 41.42 6.88 6.99
CA THR A 157 41.85 6.09 8.15
C THR A 157 40.79 6.01 9.23
N ASP A 158 40.15 7.14 9.54
CA ASP A 158 39.08 7.22 10.53
C ASP A 158 37.85 6.45 10.05
N ALA A 159 37.49 6.59 8.77
CA ALA A 159 36.35 5.91 8.20
C ALA A 159 36.53 4.38 8.19
N GLU A 160 37.75 3.88 7.95
CA GLU A 160 38.10 2.46 8.06
C GLU A 160 38.02 1.96 9.50
N GLN A 161 38.55 2.72 10.47
CA GLN A 161 38.46 2.38 11.90
C GLN A 161 37.01 2.31 12.37
N VAL A 162 36.18 3.29 11.99
CA VAL A 162 34.73 3.28 12.28
C VAL A 162 34.08 2.06 11.67
N GLY A 163 34.36 1.76 10.40
CA GLY A 163 33.84 0.58 9.72
C GLY A 163 34.16 -0.70 10.48
N ALA A 164 35.41 -0.86 10.92
CA ALA A 164 35.84 -2.02 11.71
C ALA A 164 35.14 -2.10 13.08
N LEU A 165 34.97 -0.97 13.77
CA LEU A 165 34.27 -0.92 15.06
C LEU A 165 32.78 -1.28 14.91
N VAL A 166 32.10 -0.72 13.92
CA VAL A 166 30.67 -0.96 13.68
C VAL A 166 30.43 -2.41 13.26
N THR A 167 31.27 -2.97 12.39
CA THR A 167 31.14 -4.37 11.91
C THR A 167 31.25 -5.39 13.05
N ARG A 168 32.05 -5.09 14.09
CA ARG A 168 32.14 -5.93 15.30
C ARG A 168 30.89 -5.88 16.18
N ALA A 169 30.15 -4.78 16.11
CA ALA A 169 28.96 -4.55 16.94
C ALA A 169 27.67 -5.02 16.25
N VAL A 170 27.51 -4.76 14.96
CA VAL A 170 26.29 -5.01 14.19
C VAL A 170 26.65 -5.42 12.76
N SER A 171 25.96 -6.43 12.24
CA SER A 171 26.09 -6.85 10.85
C SER A 171 25.45 -5.83 9.91
N PHE A 172 26.07 -5.56 8.76
CA PHE A 172 25.64 -4.49 7.85
C PHE A 172 24.21 -4.65 7.29
N ASP A 173 23.74 -5.89 7.17
CA ASP A 173 22.37 -6.26 6.76
C ASP A 173 21.30 -5.80 7.76
N GLN A 174 21.68 -5.55 9.01
CA GLN A 174 20.76 -5.11 10.05
C GLN A 174 20.57 -3.59 10.07
N ILE A 175 21.44 -2.83 9.41
CA ILE A 175 21.32 -1.36 9.32
C ILE A 175 20.40 -1.04 8.14
N GLN A 176 19.27 -0.41 8.44
CA GLN A 176 18.29 -0.09 7.41
C GLN A 176 18.83 0.99 6.43
N PRO A 177 18.60 0.81 5.12
CA PRO A 177 18.78 1.90 4.17
C PRO A 177 17.95 3.12 4.59
N GLY A 178 18.57 4.29 4.54
CA GLY A 178 17.96 5.56 4.92
C GLY A 178 18.27 6.00 6.35
N THR A 179 19.03 5.23 7.13
CA THR A 179 19.52 5.65 8.45
C THR A 179 20.30 6.96 8.36
N MET A 180 19.96 7.90 9.25
CA MET A 180 20.66 9.17 9.41
C MET A 180 21.86 8.97 10.34
N LEU A 181 23.01 9.50 9.91
CA LEU A 181 24.27 9.51 10.65
C LEU A 181 24.53 10.93 11.11
N ASP A 182 24.52 11.15 12.41
CA ASP A 182 24.86 12.43 13.03
C ASP A 182 26.38 12.47 13.16
N ILE A 183 27.06 13.27 12.34
CA ILE A 183 28.53 13.29 12.24
C ILE A 183 29.04 14.64 12.74
N THR A 184 30.01 14.60 13.64
CA THR A 184 30.76 15.77 14.10
C THR A 184 32.22 15.62 13.71
N LEU A 185 32.68 16.51 12.82
CA LEU A 185 34.08 16.59 12.39
C LEU A 185 34.84 17.59 13.27
N GLY A 186 36.03 17.19 13.71
CA GLY A 186 36.92 17.99 14.52
C GLY A 186 37.76 18.99 13.73
N ARG A 187 38.67 19.65 14.46
CA ARG A 187 39.64 20.59 13.88
C ARG A 187 40.72 19.83 13.14
N ARG A 188 41.05 20.29 11.93
CA ARG A 188 42.23 19.84 11.17
C ARG A 188 43.42 20.75 11.43
N THR A 189 44.62 20.21 11.36
CA THR A 189 45.89 20.94 11.50
C THR A 189 46.23 21.75 10.26
N ASP A 190 45.87 21.25 9.07
CA ASP A 190 46.10 21.87 7.76
C ASP A 190 44.87 21.67 6.86
N LYS A 191 44.61 22.62 5.95
CA LYS A 191 43.56 22.53 4.94
C LYS A 191 43.78 21.44 3.90
N ALA A 192 45.03 21.01 3.70
CA ALA A 192 45.35 19.88 2.84
C ALA A 192 44.95 18.52 3.46
N GLN A 193 44.77 18.47 4.78
CA GLN A 193 44.42 17.23 5.50
C GLN A 193 42.90 17.07 5.66
N PRO A 194 42.38 15.84 5.62
CA PRO A 194 40.99 15.57 5.93
C PRO A 194 40.69 15.87 7.40
N ARG A 195 39.44 16.17 7.72
CA ARG A 195 39.04 16.43 9.10
C ARG A 195 38.93 15.11 9.88
N PRO A 196 39.45 15.06 11.12
CA PRO A 196 39.26 13.88 11.96
C PRO A 196 37.81 13.77 12.40
N LEU A 197 37.32 12.55 12.55
CA LEU A 197 36.02 12.31 13.16
C LEU A 197 36.10 12.55 14.67
N GLN A 198 35.25 13.42 15.20
CA GLN A 198 35.16 13.68 16.64
C GLN A 198 34.06 12.85 17.31
N ASN A 199 32.86 12.84 16.70
CA ASN A 199 31.74 12.01 17.15
C ASN A 199 30.92 11.54 15.94
N MET A 200 30.38 10.34 16.00
CA MET A 200 29.34 9.86 15.11
C MET A 200 28.30 9.11 15.92
N ALA A 201 27.04 9.51 15.82
CA ALA A 201 25.94 8.79 16.43
C ALA A 201 24.93 8.39 15.36
N PHE A 202 24.43 7.16 15.44
CA PHE A 202 23.33 6.74 14.58
C PHE A 202 22.54 5.61 15.21
N ARG A 203 21.30 5.47 14.76
CA ARG A 203 20.46 4.35 15.17
C ARG A 203 20.71 3.16 14.24
N ALA A 204 21.43 2.16 14.74
CA ALA A 204 21.74 0.97 13.97
C ALA A 204 20.52 0.06 13.79
N ARG A 205 19.70 -0.09 14.84
CA ARG A 205 18.48 -0.90 14.84
C ARG A 205 17.38 -0.23 15.65
N PHE A 206 16.17 -0.80 15.59
CA PHE A 206 15.04 -0.31 16.39
C PHE A 206 15.33 -0.36 17.91
N ASP A 207 16.17 -1.28 18.38
CA ASP A 207 16.54 -1.47 19.79
C ASP A 207 17.92 -0.91 20.17
N LEU A 208 18.67 -0.33 19.21
CA LEU A 208 20.09 -0.05 19.42
C LEU A 208 20.54 1.24 18.74
N LYS A 209 21.07 2.16 19.55
CA LYS A 209 21.84 3.32 19.10
C LYS A 209 23.33 3.04 19.28
N LEU A 210 24.12 3.40 18.28
CA LEU A 210 25.58 3.35 18.32
C LEU A 210 26.12 4.77 18.37
N GLU A 211 27.13 4.97 19.21
CA GLU A 211 27.88 6.22 19.29
C GLU A 211 29.36 5.90 19.19
N VAL A 212 30.07 6.58 18.30
CA VAL A 212 31.51 6.46 18.09
C VAL A 212 32.14 7.79 18.41
N ALA A 213 32.86 7.85 19.52
CA ALA A 213 33.50 9.07 20.00
C ALA A 213 35.02 8.92 19.99
N ARG A 214 35.70 10.01 19.62
CA ARG A 214 37.16 10.13 19.68
C ARG A 214 37.60 10.57 21.07
N THR A 215 38.48 9.78 21.69
CA THR A 215 39.13 10.11 22.97
C THR A 215 40.63 10.19 22.72
N GLY A 216 41.18 11.41 22.63
CA GLY A 216 42.56 11.62 22.19
C GLY A 216 42.73 11.23 20.72
N ASN A 217 43.53 10.19 20.44
CA ASN A 217 43.80 9.72 19.07
C ASN A 217 43.09 8.40 18.72
N THR A 218 42.28 7.85 19.62
CA THR A 218 41.57 6.58 19.40
C THR A 218 40.07 6.80 19.30
N LEU A 219 39.42 6.01 18.45
CA LEU A 219 37.96 5.95 18.33
C LEU A 219 37.44 4.79 19.19
N SER A 220 36.39 5.06 19.94
CA SER A 220 35.72 4.07 20.79
C SER A 220 34.24 4.01 20.43
N LEU A 221 33.67 2.80 20.41
CA LEU A 221 32.26 2.58 20.13
C LEU A 221 31.51 2.27 21.43
N LYS A 222 30.42 2.99 21.68
CA LYS A 222 29.49 2.79 22.78
C LYS A 222 28.15 2.32 22.22
N GLN A 223 27.66 1.20 22.76
CA GLN A 223 26.34 0.67 22.47
C GLN A 223 25.33 1.21 23.49
N ILE A 224 24.25 1.83 23.01
CA ILE A 224 23.21 2.40 23.85
C ILE A 224 21.91 1.63 23.52
N PRO A 225 21.51 0.66 24.35
CA PRO A 225 20.26 -0.06 24.14
C PRO A 225 19.07 0.88 24.34
N ILE A 226 18.07 0.76 23.47
CA ILE A 226 16.83 1.52 23.53
C ILE A 226 15.74 0.58 24.05
N ALA A 227 15.10 0.94 25.15
CA ALA A 227 13.97 0.17 25.67
C ALA A 227 12.81 0.16 24.66
N ILE A 228 12.27 -1.03 24.41
CA ILE A 228 11.12 -1.24 23.51
C ILE A 228 9.95 -1.79 24.30
N ASP A 229 8.82 -1.12 24.18
CA ASP A 229 7.52 -1.63 24.58
C ASP A 229 6.91 -2.43 23.42
N ASN A 230 6.65 -3.72 23.65
CA ASN A 230 6.05 -4.65 22.67
C ASN A 230 4.55 -4.87 22.90
N THR A 231 3.90 -3.99 23.68
CA THR A 231 2.45 -4.05 23.90
C THR A 231 1.72 -3.97 22.56
N PRO A 232 0.88 -4.97 22.22
CA PRO A 232 0.13 -4.95 20.97
C PRO A 232 -0.81 -3.74 20.88
N LEU A 233 -1.07 -3.28 19.67
CA LEU A 233 -2.07 -2.24 19.41
C LEU A 233 -3.41 -2.91 19.13
N ARG A 234 -4.41 -2.64 19.97
CA ARG A 234 -5.81 -3.03 19.76
C ARG A 234 -6.62 -1.85 19.24
N VAL A 235 -7.26 -2.01 18.10
CA VAL A 235 -8.13 -1.02 17.46
C VAL A 235 -9.53 -1.60 17.33
N GLN A 236 -10.51 -0.90 17.89
CA GLN A 236 -11.91 -1.30 17.85
C GLN A 236 -12.77 -0.15 17.32
N GLY A 237 -13.84 -0.46 16.60
CA GLY A 237 -14.78 0.56 16.12
C GLY A 237 -16.04 -0.05 15.52
N ALA A 238 -17.04 0.81 15.27
CA ALA A 238 -18.22 0.43 14.51
C ALA A 238 -17.90 0.32 13.01
N ILE A 239 -18.47 -0.68 12.34
CA ILE A 239 -18.42 -0.80 10.89
C ILE A 239 -19.38 0.25 10.31
N GLY A 240 -18.96 0.98 9.28
CA GLY A 240 -19.80 1.97 8.59
C GLY A 240 -20.22 1.45 7.22
N SER A 241 -20.28 2.35 6.23
CA SER A 241 -20.52 1.98 4.83
C SER A 241 -19.41 1.11 4.22
N SER A 242 -18.22 1.09 4.82
CA SER A 242 -17.11 0.25 4.39
C SER A 242 -16.24 -0.13 5.58
N LEU A 243 -16.12 -1.43 5.83
CA LEU A 243 -15.22 -2.01 6.84
C LEU A 243 -13.79 -1.49 6.71
N TYR A 244 -13.28 -1.41 5.49
CA TYR A 244 -11.93 -0.90 5.24
C TYR A 244 -11.80 0.56 5.69
N ARG A 245 -12.75 1.42 5.31
CA ARG A 245 -12.71 2.85 5.66
C ARG A 245 -12.84 3.07 7.17
N SER A 246 -13.77 2.38 7.82
CA SER A 246 -13.96 2.46 9.27
C SER A 246 -12.71 2.02 10.04
N ALA A 247 -12.09 0.91 9.64
CA ALA A 247 -10.87 0.43 10.28
C ALA A 247 -9.69 1.38 10.08
N ARG A 248 -9.52 1.94 8.88
CA ARG A 248 -8.48 2.95 8.60
C ARG A 248 -8.71 4.25 9.37
N ALA A 249 -9.95 4.71 9.48
CA ALA A 249 -10.31 5.90 10.23
C ALA A 249 -10.04 5.73 11.74
N ALA A 250 -10.21 4.51 12.27
CA ALA A 250 -9.86 4.18 13.65
C ALA A 250 -8.35 4.04 13.92
N GLY A 251 -7.49 4.21 12.90
CA GLY A 251 -6.02 4.15 13.04
C GLY A 251 -5.40 2.78 12.77
N ALA A 252 -6.14 1.80 12.24
CA ALA A 252 -5.56 0.52 11.87
C ALA A 252 -4.66 0.65 10.62
N PRO A 253 -3.47 0.00 10.59
CA PRO A 253 -2.58 0.06 9.44
C PRO A 253 -3.14 -0.71 8.24
N ALA A 254 -2.90 -0.21 7.02
CA ALA A 254 -3.45 -0.76 5.78
C ALA A 254 -3.27 -2.28 5.62
N LYS A 255 -2.04 -2.76 5.84
CA LYS A 255 -1.67 -4.18 5.72
C LYS A 255 -2.42 -5.07 6.72
N ALA A 256 -2.70 -4.55 7.92
CA ALA A 256 -3.46 -5.28 8.92
C ALA A 256 -4.95 -5.33 8.57
N VAL A 257 -5.52 -4.24 8.07
CA VAL A 257 -6.92 -4.20 7.61
C VAL A 257 -7.14 -5.17 6.45
N GLU A 258 -6.23 -5.22 5.49
CA GLU A 258 -6.30 -6.17 4.38
C GLU A 258 -6.22 -7.62 4.87
N SER A 259 -5.27 -7.91 5.75
CA SER A 259 -5.14 -9.24 6.37
C SER A 259 -6.38 -9.61 7.18
N PHE A 260 -6.98 -8.63 7.87
CA PHE A 260 -8.19 -8.79 8.65
C PHE A 260 -9.39 -9.14 7.77
N ILE A 261 -9.63 -8.37 6.70
CA ILE A 261 -10.71 -8.62 5.74
C ILE A 261 -10.56 -10.02 5.12
N ARG A 262 -9.34 -10.38 4.70
CA ARG A 262 -9.05 -11.71 4.15
C ARG A 262 -9.36 -12.83 5.14
N THR A 263 -9.00 -12.67 6.41
CA THR A 263 -9.27 -13.66 7.45
C THR A 263 -10.77 -13.76 7.77
N VAL A 264 -11.46 -12.63 7.97
CA VAL A 264 -12.90 -12.62 8.29
C VAL A 264 -13.73 -13.19 7.14
N ALA A 265 -13.35 -12.89 5.89
CA ALA A 265 -14.00 -13.41 4.69
C ALA A 265 -14.03 -14.95 4.60
N THR A 266 -13.15 -15.64 5.34
CA THR A 266 -13.16 -17.13 5.40
C THR A 266 -14.32 -17.71 6.21
N ARG A 267 -14.96 -16.90 7.07
CA ARG A 267 -16.06 -17.32 7.94
C ARG A 267 -17.38 -16.64 7.60
N VAL A 268 -17.34 -15.34 7.27
CA VAL A 268 -18.53 -14.54 7.00
C VAL A 268 -18.31 -13.70 5.76
N SER A 269 -19.33 -13.59 4.90
CA SER A 269 -19.28 -12.70 3.75
C SER A 269 -19.20 -11.24 4.22
N VAL A 270 -18.14 -10.53 3.85
CA VAL A 270 -17.88 -9.14 4.28
C VAL A 270 -19.03 -8.19 3.91
N SER A 271 -19.78 -8.49 2.84
CA SER A 271 -20.96 -7.71 2.43
C SER A 271 -22.14 -7.78 3.40
N ARG A 272 -22.18 -8.78 4.29
CA ARG A 272 -23.22 -8.88 5.34
C ARG A 272 -22.87 -8.07 6.59
N LEU A 273 -21.63 -7.58 6.70
CA LEU A 273 -21.20 -6.79 7.84
C LEU A 273 -21.68 -5.35 7.65
N GLY A 274 -22.71 -4.97 8.39
CA GLY A 274 -23.36 -3.67 8.33
C GLY A 274 -22.95 -2.74 9.47
N SER A 275 -23.74 -1.67 9.65
CA SER A 275 -23.51 -0.64 10.65
C SER A 275 -23.76 -1.06 12.10
N ASP A 276 -24.40 -2.20 12.28
CA ASP A 276 -24.67 -2.89 13.54
C ASP A 276 -23.44 -3.63 14.08
N CYS A 277 -22.54 -4.06 13.19
CA CYS A 277 -21.33 -4.79 13.56
C CYS A 277 -20.22 -3.85 14.10
N LYS A 278 -19.42 -4.38 15.01
CA LYS A 278 -18.16 -3.80 15.52
C LYS A 278 -16.99 -4.69 15.11
N PHE A 279 -15.89 -4.06 14.69
CA PHE A 279 -14.64 -4.77 14.41
C PHE A 279 -13.66 -4.62 15.58
N ASP A 280 -12.80 -5.62 15.77
CA ASP A 280 -11.73 -5.64 16.78
C ASP A 280 -10.45 -6.21 16.14
N ILE A 281 -9.43 -5.38 15.99
CA ILE A 281 -8.19 -5.66 15.29
C ILE A 281 -7.05 -5.53 16.30
N ILE A 282 -6.26 -6.59 16.49
CA ILE A 282 -5.03 -6.51 17.30
C ILE A 282 -3.83 -6.74 16.41
N VAL A 283 -2.88 -5.81 16.42
CA VAL A 283 -1.65 -5.87 15.62
C VAL A 283 -0.43 -5.86 16.51
N LYS A 284 0.63 -6.52 16.05
CA LYS A 284 1.94 -6.42 16.69
C LYS A 284 2.41 -4.97 16.61
N GLN A 285 2.84 -4.42 17.73
CA GLN A 285 3.40 -3.08 17.82
C GLN A 285 4.68 -3.14 18.65
N ALA A 286 5.70 -2.41 18.21
CA ALA A 286 6.91 -2.14 18.96
C ALA A 286 7.07 -0.62 19.04
N ARG A 287 7.13 -0.07 20.26
CA ARG A 287 7.33 1.36 20.51
C ARG A 287 8.67 1.54 21.21
N ALA A 288 9.56 2.28 20.58
CA ALA A 288 10.84 2.63 21.19
C ALA A 288 10.66 3.77 22.18
N ALA A 289 11.49 3.83 23.23
CA ALA A 289 11.51 4.94 24.18
C ALA A 289 11.77 6.31 23.53
N THR A 290 12.35 6.32 22.32
CA THR A 290 12.56 7.51 21.48
C THR A 290 11.27 8.04 20.83
N GLY A 291 10.15 7.32 20.94
CA GLY A 291 8.85 7.69 20.39
C GLY A 291 8.53 7.05 19.03
N GLU A 292 9.49 6.43 18.38
CA GLU A 292 9.25 5.71 17.13
C GLU A 292 8.38 4.46 17.34
N VAL A 293 7.53 4.16 16.36
CA VAL A 293 6.59 3.04 16.40
C VAL A 293 6.74 2.18 15.15
N GLN A 294 6.93 0.88 15.34
CA GLN A 294 6.91 -0.11 14.28
C GLN A 294 5.67 -1.00 14.43
N LEU A 295 4.84 -1.04 13.38
CA LEU A 295 3.66 -1.90 13.31
C LEU A 295 4.01 -3.17 12.52
N GLY A 296 3.52 -4.30 13.01
CA GLY A 296 3.78 -5.63 12.45
C GLY A 296 2.51 -6.35 12.01
N ASN A 297 2.57 -7.67 12.08
CA ASN A 297 1.50 -8.55 11.58
C ASN A 297 0.24 -8.49 12.45
N LEU A 298 -0.89 -8.87 11.84
CA LEU A 298 -2.17 -9.05 12.52
C LEU A 298 -2.09 -10.24 13.49
N LEU A 299 -2.43 -10.01 14.76
CA LEU A 299 -2.44 -11.01 15.83
C LEU A 299 -3.85 -11.52 16.13
N TYR A 300 -4.89 -10.72 15.90
CA TYR A 300 -6.27 -11.12 16.15
C TYR A 300 -7.24 -10.37 15.24
N ALA A 301 -8.26 -11.09 14.79
CA ALA A 301 -9.37 -10.56 14.00
C ALA A 301 -10.70 -10.93 14.66
N GLY A 302 -11.41 -9.92 15.16
CA GLY A 302 -12.73 -10.05 15.75
C GLY A 302 -13.80 -9.24 15.01
N VAL A 303 -15.00 -9.81 14.90
CA VAL A 303 -16.23 -9.10 14.56
C VAL A 303 -17.30 -9.50 15.58
N SER A 304 -18.01 -8.52 16.13
CA SER A 304 -19.05 -8.71 17.14
C SER A 304 -20.14 -7.65 16.99
N GLY A 305 -21.22 -7.75 17.79
CA GLY A 305 -22.30 -6.75 17.78
C GLY A 305 -23.41 -6.98 16.76
N CYS A 306 -23.22 -7.93 15.85
CA CYS A 306 -24.23 -8.44 14.93
C CYS A 306 -24.41 -9.95 15.13
N ASP A 307 -25.37 -10.56 14.44
CA ASP A 307 -25.70 -12.00 14.55
C ASP A 307 -24.49 -12.91 14.27
N GLU A 308 -23.53 -12.41 13.50
CA GLU A 308 -22.32 -13.12 13.12
C GLU A 308 -21.15 -12.75 14.05
N LYS A 309 -20.81 -13.65 15.00
CA LYS A 309 -19.63 -13.51 15.86
C LYS A 309 -18.43 -14.23 15.26
N VAL A 310 -17.39 -13.46 14.93
CA VAL A 310 -16.13 -14.00 14.40
C VAL A 310 -14.99 -13.67 15.35
N GLN A 311 -14.19 -14.66 15.71
CA GLN A 311 -12.96 -14.48 16.47
C GLN A 311 -11.91 -15.39 15.87
N MET A 312 -10.83 -14.83 15.33
CA MET A 312 -9.78 -15.57 14.63
C MET A 312 -8.40 -15.14 15.15
N MET A 313 -7.53 -16.10 15.43
CA MET A 313 -6.15 -15.88 15.85
C MET A 313 -5.20 -16.79 15.06
N PRO A 314 -4.04 -16.30 14.59
CA PRO A 314 -3.06 -17.15 13.96
C PRO A 314 -2.36 -18.01 15.04
N TRP A 315 -2.17 -19.28 14.75
CA TRP A 315 -1.49 -20.23 15.62
C TRP A 315 -0.53 -21.06 14.80
N GLU A 316 0.67 -21.27 15.33
CA GLU A 316 1.65 -22.14 14.72
C GLU A 316 1.41 -23.58 15.16
N SER A 317 1.19 -24.48 14.21
CA SER A 317 1.03 -25.91 14.46
C SER A 317 1.75 -26.69 13.34
N ASP A 318 2.61 -27.63 13.70
CA ASP A 318 3.49 -28.38 12.77
C ASP A 318 4.35 -27.50 11.83
N GLY A 319 4.89 -26.39 12.35
CA GLY A 319 5.75 -25.47 11.58
C GLY A 319 5.00 -24.63 10.54
N LYS A 320 3.66 -24.57 10.61
CA LYS A 320 2.83 -23.72 9.76
C LYS A 320 1.93 -22.82 10.60
N ILE A 321 1.83 -21.56 10.20
CA ILE A 321 0.94 -20.57 10.82
C ILE A 321 -0.42 -20.65 10.11
N GLU A 322 -1.45 -21.06 10.85
CA GLU A 322 -2.83 -21.15 10.35
C GLU A 322 -3.77 -20.33 11.24
N TRP A 323 -4.91 -19.90 10.69
CA TRP A 323 -5.92 -19.14 11.43
C TRP A 323 -6.95 -20.07 12.07
N PHE A 324 -7.10 -19.98 13.39
CA PHE A 324 -8.05 -20.76 14.17
C PHE A 324 -9.12 -19.84 14.76
N ASP A 325 -10.34 -20.34 14.88
CA ASP A 325 -11.40 -19.61 15.57
C ASP A 325 -11.22 -19.61 17.09
N GLY A 326 -12.05 -18.84 17.80
CA GLY A 326 -12.05 -18.79 19.28
C GLY A 326 -12.25 -20.13 19.99
N LEU A 327 -12.73 -21.17 19.29
CA LEU A 327 -12.88 -22.53 19.81
C LEU A 327 -11.68 -23.43 19.47
N GLY A 328 -10.66 -22.91 18.77
CA GLY A 328 -9.49 -23.64 18.31
C GLY A 328 -9.75 -24.48 17.06
N LYS A 329 -10.78 -24.16 16.26
CA LYS A 329 -11.04 -24.82 14.97
C LYS A 329 -10.48 -23.98 13.82
N GLY A 330 -9.52 -24.53 13.10
CA GLY A 330 -8.95 -24.01 11.87
C GLY A 330 -9.67 -24.57 10.66
N SER A 331 -9.78 -23.76 9.60
CA SER A 331 -10.40 -24.15 8.34
C SER A 331 -9.33 -24.15 7.26
N LYS A 332 -8.96 -25.33 6.77
CA LYS A 332 -8.09 -25.51 5.60
C LYS A 332 -8.98 -25.62 4.37
N THR A 333 -9.21 -24.50 3.69
CA THR A 333 -9.80 -24.53 2.35
C THR A 333 -8.74 -25.11 1.41
N GLY A 334 -8.89 -26.38 1.05
CA GLY A 334 -7.93 -27.09 0.22
C GLY A 334 -8.65 -27.70 -0.97
N MET A 335 -8.24 -27.32 -2.18
CA MET A 335 -8.69 -28.01 -3.38
C MET A 335 -8.13 -29.44 -3.37
N MET A 336 -8.97 -30.44 -3.64
CA MET A 336 -8.50 -31.84 -3.79
C MET A 336 -7.54 -31.92 -4.97
N THR A 337 -6.41 -32.62 -4.79
CA THR A 337 -5.49 -32.88 -5.89
C THR A 337 -6.08 -33.94 -6.82
N MET A 338 -5.83 -33.81 -8.12
CA MET A 338 -6.17 -34.86 -9.09
C MET A 338 -5.57 -36.20 -8.67
N PRO A 339 -6.40 -37.26 -8.55
CA PRO A 339 -5.96 -38.52 -7.92
C PRO A 339 -5.07 -39.36 -8.84
N THR A 340 -4.97 -39.04 -10.13
CA THR A 340 -4.01 -39.66 -11.06
C THR A 340 -3.75 -38.72 -12.23
N ASN A 341 -2.62 -38.90 -12.92
CA ASN A 341 -2.32 -38.18 -14.14
C ASN A 341 -2.99 -38.88 -15.33
N GLY A 342 -4.12 -38.36 -15.79
CA GLY A 342 -4.90 -38.98 -16.86
C GLY A 342 -6.01 -38.07 -17.40
N ARG A 343 -6.69 -38.55 -18.44
CA ARG A 343 -7.78 -37.82 -19.10
C ARG A 343 -9.13 -38.27 -18.54
N PHE A 344 -10.02 -37.33 -18.24
CA PHE A 344 -11.41 -37.68 -17.90
C PHE A 344 -12.07 -38.41 -19.08
N SER A 345 -12.57 -39.61 -18.84
CA SER A 345 -13.26 -40.44 -19.83
C SER A 345 -14.77 -40.50 -19.60
N SER A 346 -15.22 -40.41 -18.34
CA SER A 346 -16.64 -40.49 -17.99
C SER A 346 -17.00 -39.61 -16.80
N ALA A 347 -18.18 -39.00 -16.85
CA ALA A 347 -18.70 -38.11 -15.81
C ALA A 347 -19.59 -38.85 -14.80
N PHE A 348 -19.80 -38.22 -13.64
CA PHE A 348 -20.77 -38.63 -12.63
C PHE A 348 -22.21 -38.43 -13.14
N GLY A 349 -23.11 -39.39 -12.86
CA GLY A 349 -24.53 -39.27 -13.23
C GLY A 349 -25.15 -40.54 -13.86
N MET A 350 -26.43 -40.44 -14.22
CA MET A 350 -27.17 -41.53 -14.87
C MET A 350 -26.68 -41.74 -16.30
N ARG A 351 -26.26 -42.96 -16.64
CA ARG A 351 -25.79 -43.31 -17.99
C ARG A 351 -26.02 -44.78 -18.32
N ARG A 352 -26.06 -45.12 -19.61
CA ARG A 352 -26.11 -46.53 -20.06
C ARG A 352 -24.79 -47.22 -19.70
N HIS A 353 -24.86 -48.32 -18.96
CA HIS A 353 -23.68 -49.06 -18.51
C HIS A 353 -23.07 -49.83 -19.68
N PRO A 354 -21.78 -49.63 -20.03
CA PRO A 354 -21.19 -50.18 -21.25
C PRO A 354 -21.12 -51.72 -21.25
N ILE A 355 -21.04 -52.35 -20.08
CA ILE A 355 -20.97 -53.82 -19.96
C ILE A 355 -22.37 -54.45 -19.73
N LEU A 356 -23.27 -53.75 -19.03
CA LEU A 356 -24.54 -54.34 -18.55
C LEU A 356 -25.73 -53.94 -19.42
N GLY A 357 -25.57 -52.96 -20.32
CA GLY A 357 -26.55 -52.59 -21.35
C GLY A 357 -27.71 -51.69 -20.90
N TYR A 358 -27.98 -51.54 -19.60
CA TYR A 358 -29.06 -50.70 -19.05
C TYR A 358 -28.56 -49.40 -18.39
N THR A 359 -29.46 -48.43 -18.19
CA THR A 359 -29.15 -47.14 -17.53
C THR A 359 -28.90 -47.32 -16.04
N ARG A 360 -27.71 -46.94 -15.56
CA ARG A 360 -27.28 -47.05 -14.17
C ARG A 360 -26.61 -45.76 -13.70
N MET A 361 -26.76 -45.47 -12.40
CA MET A 361 -26.06 -44.35 -11.77
C MET A 361 -24.56 -44.61 -11.68
N HIS A 362 -23.77 -43.75 -12.31
CA HIS A 362 -22.33 -43.70 -12.16
C HIS A 362 -21.96 -42.85 -10.95
N ARG A 363 -21.51 -43.50 -9.87
CA ARG A 363 -21.25 -42.89 -8.56
C ARG A 363 -19.92 -42.13 -8.45
N GLY A 364 -19.15 -42.08 -9.54
CA GLY A 364 -17.85 -41.42 -9.60
C GLY A 364 -17.57 -40.81 -10.96
N VAL A 365 -16.30 -40.49 -11.20
CA VAL A 365 -15.76 -40.07 -12.50
C VAL A 365 -14.69 -41.06 -12.90
N ASP A 366 -14.59 -41.35 -14.19
CA ASP A 366 -13.56 -42.24 -14.72
C ASP A 366 -12.43 -41.40 -15.31
N ILE A 367 -11.19 -41.71 -14.91
CA ILE A 367 -9.97 -41.06 -15.38
C ILE A 367 -9.15 -42.12 -16.11
N ALA A 368 -9.13 -42.04 -17.44
CA ALA A 368 -8.34 -42.93 -18.27
C ALA A 368 -6.84 -42.62 -18.10
N ALA A 369 -6.08 -43.64 -17.75
CA ALA A 369 -4.64 -43.58 -17.57
C ALA A 369 -4.02 -44.96 -17.86
N PRO A 370 -2.75 -45.03 -18.31
CA PRO A 370 -2.08 -46.31 -18.55
C PRO A 370 -2.09 -47.22 -17.32
N TYR A 371 -2.13 -48.54 -17.56
CA TYR A 371 -1.99 -49.52 -16.50
C TYR A 371 -0.71 -49.27 -15.69
N GLY A 372 -0.80 -49.33 -14.36
CA GLY A 372 0.32 -49.08 -13.46
C GLY A 372 0.57 -47.61 -13.10
N THR A 373 -0.15 -46.66 -13.70
CA THR A 373 -0.01 -45.22 -13.37
C THR A 373 -0.28 -44.99 -11.88
N ALA A 374 0.54 -44.16 -11.23
CA ALA A 374 0.38 -43.87 -9.80
C ALA A 374 -0.98 -43.24 -9.48
N VAL A 375 -1.59 -43.71 -8.39
CA VAL A 375 -2.81 -43.15 -7.80
C VAL A 375 -2.46 -42.51 -6.48
N TYR A 376 -2.87 -41.25 -6.31
CA TYR A 376 -2.54 -40.40 -5.18
C TYR A 376 -3.77 -40.14 -4.30
N ALA A 377 -3.55 -40.00 -2.99
CA ALA A 377 -4.59 -39.52 -2.08
C ALA A 377 -4.97 -38.06 -2.41
N ALA A 378 -6.24 -37.81 -2.69
CA ALA A 378 -6.74 -36.49 -3.06
C ALA A 378 -6.55 -35.42 -1.96
N THR A 379 -6.61 -35.84 -0.69
CA THR A 379 -6.33 -35.02 0.50
C THR A 379 -5.90 -35.90 1.69
N ASP A 380 -5.46 -35.27 2.78
CA ASP A 380 -5.09 -35.92 4.04
C ASP A 380 -6.26 -36.75 4.60
N GLY A 381 -6.01 -37.92 5.20
CA GLY A 381 -7.08 -38.76 5.74
C GLY A 381 -6.62 -40.12 6.30
N VAL A 382 -7.59 -40.94 6.70
CA VAL A 382 -7.38 -42.31 7.20
C VAL A 382 -8.06 -43.31 6.27
N VAL A 383 -7.33 -44.35 5.86
CA VAL A 383 -7.85 -45.41 5.00
C VAL A 383 -8.90 -46.22 5.76
N GLN A 384 -10.16 -46.12 5.37
CA GLN A 384 -11.27 -46.90 5.94
C GLN A 384 -11.28 -48.34 5.41
N PHE A 385 -10.93 -48.52 4.13
CA PHE A 385 -10.94 -49.81 3.47
C PHE A 385 -9.85 -49.87 2.40
N ALA A 386 -9.18 -51.02 2.30
CA ALA A 386 -8.24 -51.32 1.24
C ALA A 386 -8.29 -52.82 0.95
N GLY A 387 -8.82 -53.21 -0.20
CA GLY A 387 -8.99 -54.62 -0.57
C GLY A 387 -9.83 -54.83 -1.83
N ARG A 388 -10.20 -56.08 -2.14
CA ARG A 388 -11.12 -56.38 -3.26
C ARG A 388 -12.57 -56.05 -2.87
N SER A 389 -13.28 -55.35 -3.75
CA SER A 389 -14.68 -54.98 -3.57
C SER A 389 -15.47 -55.16 -4.86
N SER A 390 -15.96 -56.38 -5.09
CA SER A 390 -16.91 -56.75 -6.16
C SER A 390 -16.65 -56.00 -7.49
N GLY A 391 -17.63 -55.23 -7.98
CA GLY A 391 -17.56 -54.47 -9.22
C GLY A 391 -16.45 -53.43 -9.31
N TYR A 392 -15.94 -52.92 -8.18
CA TYR A 392 -14.81 -51.99 -8.15
C TYR A 392 -13.45 -52.69 -8.30
N GLY A 393 -13.38 -54.02 -8.23
CA GLY A 393 -12.11 -54.74 -8.23
C GLY A 393 -11.28 -54.39 -6.99
N ASN A 394 -10.00 -54.08 -7.15
CA ASN A 394 -9.22 -53.55 -6.03
C ASN A 394 -9.64 -52.11 -5.73
N PHE A 395 -10.00 -51.85 -4.48
CA PHE A 395 -10.63 -50.60 -4.05
C PHE A 395 -10.00 -50.07 -2.77
N ILE A 396 -9.81 -48.75 -2.72
CA ILE A 396 -9.39 -48.01 -1.53
C ILE A 396 -10.46 -46.99 -1.19
N LYS A 397 -10.86 -46.91 0.08
CA LYS A 397 -11.73 -45.86 0.60
C LYS A 397 -11.02 -45.08 1.71
N ILE A 398 -11.02 -43.77 1.61
CA ILE A 398 -10.32 -42.88 2.54
C ILE A 398 -11.32 -41.91 3.17
N ASN A 399 -11.31 -41.80 4.49
CA ASN A 399 -12.04 -40.78 5.23
C ASN A 399 -11.14 -39.58 5.47
N HIS A 400 -11.59 -38.40 5.08
CA HIS A 400 -10.82 -37.16 5.21
C HIS A 400 -11.20 -36.35 6.46
N GLY A 401 -12.08 -36.89 7.30
CA GLY A 401 -12.63 -36.18 8.45
C GLY A 401 -13.79 -35.26 8.06
N GLY A 402 -14.55 -34.83 9.07
CA GLY A 402 -15.81 -34.13 8.85
C GLY A 402 -16.82 -34.99 8.06
N ALA A 403 -17.41 -34.40 7.03
CA ALA A 403 -18.45 -35.02 6.21
C ALA A 403 -17.92 -35.74 4.95
N PHE A 404 -16.61 -35.83 4.71
CA PHE A 404 -16.09 -36.17 3.38
C PHE A 404 -15.23 -37.44 3.34
N GLY A 405 -15.34 -38.17 2.22
CA GLY A 405 -14.48 -39.32 1.93
C GLY A 405 -14.26 -39.50 0.43
N THR A 406 -13.25 -40.28 0.04
CA THR A 406 -12.97 -40.59 -1.37
C THR A 406 -12.83 -42.09 -1.59
N GLY A 407 -13.19 -42.54 -2.80
CA GLY A 407 -13.06 -43.93 -3.26
C GLY A 407 -12.19 -44.02 -4.51
N TYR A 408 -11.37 -45.06 -4.61
CA TYR A 408 -10.43 -45.31 -5.70
C TYR A 408 -10.58 -46.77 -6.15
N GLY A 409 -11.17 -46.99 -7.32
CA GLY A 409 -11.48 -48.31 -7.87
C GLY A 409 -10.67 -48.71 -9.09
N HIS A 410 -10.84 -49.97 -9.47
CA HIS A 410 -10.19 -50.66 -10.59
C HIS A 410 -8.65 -50.74 -10.50
N LEU A 411 -8.10 -50.68 -9.29
CA LEU A 411 -6.66 -50.61 -9.09
C LEU A 411 -5.93 -51.91 -9.50
N SER A 412 -4.73 -51.80 -10.06
CA SER A 412 -3.86 -52.97 -10.31
C SER A 412 -3.17 -53.42 -9.03
N ARG A 413 -2.79 -52.46 -8.18
CA ARG A 413 -2.09 -52.68 -6.92
C ARG A 413 -2.57 -51.69 -5.86
N ILE A 414 -2.72 -52.18 -4.63
CA ILE A 414 -2.98 -51.41 -3.43
C ILE A 414 -1.66 -51.28 -2.66
N LEU A 415 -1.28 -50.06 -2.27
CA LEU A 415 -0.02 -49.76 -1.57
C LEU A 415 -0.24 -49.29 -0.12
N VAL A 416 -1.48 -49.34 0.35
CA VAL A 416 -1.88 -48.93 1.71
C VAL A 416 -2.78 -49.98 2.35
N ARG A 417 -2.92 -49.94 3.68
CA ARG A 417 -3.78 -50.85 4.44
C ARG A 417 -4.88 -50.09 5.20
N GLY A 418 -5.95 -50.81 5.57
CA GLY A 418 -6.98 -50.27 6.46
C GLY A 418 -6.40 -49.73 7.77
N GLY A 419 -6.89 -48.57 8.23
CA GLY A 419 -6.41 -47.86 9.41
C GLY A 419 -5.16 -46.99 9.21
N GLN A 420 -4.53 -47.02 8.03
CA GLN A 420 -3.34 -46.20 7.75
C GLN A 420 -3.70 -44.73 7.52
N SER A 421 -2.99 -43.82 8.18
CA SER A 421 -3.04 -42.39 7.87
C SER A 421 -2.26 -42.08 6.59
N VAL A 422 -2.84 -41.29 5.71
CA VAL A 422 -2.24 -40.86 4.44
C VAL A 422 -2.24 -39.34 4.31
N ARG A 423 -1.25 -38.82 3.61
CA ARG A 423 -1.13 -37.39 3.29
C ARG A 423 -1.61 -37.09 1.87
N LYS A 424 -2.08 -35.87 1.64
CA LYS A 424 -2.40 -35.36 0.30
C LYS A 424 -1.23 -35.58 -0.65
N GLY A 425 -1.49 -36.16 -1.81
CA GLY A 425 -0.48 -36.46 -2.82
C GLY A 425 0.38 -37.69 -2.55
N GLN A 426 0.16 -38.42 -1.44
CA GLN A 426 0.83 -39.68 -1.19
C GLN A 426 0.35 -40.74 -2.18
N VAL A 427 1.26 -41.54 -2.73
CA VAL A 427 0.92 -42.69 -3.58
C VAL A 427 0.23 -43.77 -2.73
N ILE A 428 -1.00 -44.13 -3.11
CA ILE A 428 -1.84 -45.11 -2.40
C ILE A 428 -2.08 -46.39 -3.21
N GLY A 429 -1.84 -46.35 -4.52
CA GLY A 429 -2.04 -47.50 -5.39
C GLY A 429 -1.61 -47.21 -6.82
N ALA A 430 -1.99 -48.10 -7.73
CA ALA A 430 -1.72 -47.96 -9.16
C ALA A 430 -2.98 -48.26 -9.99
N VAL A 431 -3.16 -47.53 -11.08
CA VAL A 431 -4.26 -47.71 -12.05
C VAL A 431 -4.22 -49.13 -12.60
N GLY A 432 -5.38 -49.72 -12.80
CA GLY A 432 -5.51 -51.07 -13.33
C GLY A 432 -6.76 -51.24 -14.19
N ASN A 433 -7.19 -52.49 -14.30
CA ASN A 433 -8.38 -52.88 -15.03
C ASN A 433 -9.14 -54.00 -14.29
N THR A 434 -9.12 -54.00 -12.95
CA THR A 434 -9.74 -55.06 -12.14
C THR A 434 -11.23 -54.78 -11.90
N GLY A 435 -12.04 -55.82 -11.73
CA GLY A 435 -13.48 -55.66 -11.51
C GLY A 435 -14.25 -55.43 -12.82
N LEU A 436 -15.38 -54.73 -12.75
CA LEU A 436 -16.21 -54.42 -13.93
C LEU A 436 -15.65 -53.20 -14.66
N SER A 437 -14.63 -53.42 -15.48
CA SER A 437 -13.94 -52.37 -16.24
C SER A 437 -13.73 -52.79 -17.70
N THR A 438 -13.88 -51.84 -18.64
CA THR A 438 -13.72 -52.07 -20.08
C THR A 438 -12.29 -51.82 -20.58
N GLY A 439 -11.48 -51.09 -19.83
CA GLY A 439 -10.08 -50.81 -20.15
C GLY A 439 -9.39 -50.05 -19.01
N PRO A 440 -8.06 -49.87 -19.04
CA PRO A 440 -7.32 -49.24 -17.95
C PRO A 440 -7.81 -47.83 -17.60
N HIS A 441 -8.35 -47.66 -16.39
CA HIS A 441 -8.78 -46.36 -15.86
C HIS A 441 -8.89 -46.39 -14.33
N LEU A 442 -8.89 -45.21 -13.71
CA LEU A 442 -9.24 -45.02 -12.31
C LEU A 442 -10.71 -44.62 -12.21
N HIS A 443 -11.49 -45.39 -11.46
CA HIS A 443 -12.82 -44.95 -11.02
C HIS A 443 -12.69 -44.19 -9.70
N TYR A 444 -12.99 -42.89 -9.71
CA TYR A 444 -12.82 -42.00 -8.57
C TYR A 444 -14.17 -41.50 -8.05
N GLU A 445 -14.43 -41.73 -6.77
CA GLU A 445 -15.67 -41.33 -6.10
C GLU A 445 -15.38 -40.29 -5.02
N LEU A 446 -16.28 -39.30 -4.91
CA LEU A 446 -16.31 -38.35 -3.80
C LEU A 446 -17.58 -38.57 -2.99
N TYR A 447 -17.44 -38.63 -1.67
CA TYR A 447 -18.54 -38.83 -0.73
C TYR A 447 -18.72 -37.58 0.14
N LYS A 448 -19.98 -37.16 0.33
CA LYS A 448 -20.40 -36.17 1.32
C LYS A 448 -21.52 -36.77 2.19
N ASN A 449 -21.33 -36.83 3.50
CA ASN A 449 -22.21 -37.50 4.47
C ASN A 449 -22.54 -38.95 4.06
N GLY A 450 -21.56 -39.67 3.51
CA GLY A 450 -21.73 -41.05 3.04
C GLY A 450 -22.41 -41.20 1.67
N VAL A 451 -22.92 -40.12 1.07
CA VAL A 451 -23.56 -40.14 -0.26
C VAL A 451 -22.55 -39.73 -1.34
N ALA A 452 -22.52 -40.46 -2.45
CA ALA A 452 -21.68 -40.13 -3.59
C ALA A 452 -22.16 -38.84 -4.27
N VAL A 453 -21.24 -37.91 -4.51
CA VAL A 453 -21.50 -36.59 -5.13
C VAL A 453 -20.55 -36.38 -6.31
N ASN A 454 -20.92 -35.48 -7.22
CA ASN A 454 -20.07 -35.16 -8.37
C ASN A 454 -18.75 -34.52 -7.88
N PRO A 455 -17.58 -35.15 -8.11
CA PRO A 455 -16.30 -34.60 -7.68
C PRO A 455 -15.95 -33.25 -8.30
N ARG A 456 -16.55 -32.91 -9.45
CA ARG A 456 -16.30 -31.63 -10.15
C ARG A 456 -17.01 -30.43 -9.53
N SER A 457 -18.01 -30.64 -8.68
CA SER A 457 -18.84 -29.57 -8.12
C SER A 457 -18.52 -29.22 -6.66
N VAL A 458 -17.47 -29.80 -6.08
CA VAL A 458 -17.21 -29.71 -4.63
C VAL A 458 -15.80 -29.16 -4.37
N SER A 459 -15.75 -28.00 -3.71
CA SER A 459 -14.55 -27.50 -3.02
C SER A 459 -14.55 -28.05 -1.59
N PHE A 460 -13.40 -28.51 -1.09
CA PHE A 460 -13.28 -29.11 0.25
C PHE A 460 -12.69 -28.11 1.26
N THR A 461 -13.28 -28.15 2.46
CA THR A 461 -12.79 -27.43 3.63
C THR A 461 -12.49 -28.46 4.73
N SER A 462 -11.21 -28.73 4.98
CA SER A 462 -10.80 -29.57 6.12
C SER A 462 -10.90 -28.74 7.37
N MET A 463 -11.65 -29.20 8.36
CA MET A 463 -11.62 -28.60 9.70
C MET A 463 -10.51 -29.28 10.52
N ARG A 464 -9.46 -28.53 10.85
CA ARG A 464 -8.43 -28.95 11.80
C ARG A 464 -8.81 -28.40 13.17
N GLN A 465 -8.83 -29.21 14.21
CA GLN A 465 -9.16 -28.76 15.56
C GLN A 465 -7.93 -28.92 16.47
N LEU A 466 -7.57 -27.87 17.20
CA LEU A 466 -6.54 -27.93 18.23
C LEU A 466 -7.04 -28.76 19.42
N THR A 467 -6.18 -29.62 19.97
CA THR A 467 -6.50 -30.54 21.07
C THR A 467 -5.39 -30.52 22.12
N GLY A 468 -5.71 -30.86 23.38
CA GLY A 468 -4.73 -30.99 24.45
C GLY A 468 -4.04 -29.68 24.83
N ASN A 469 -2.72 -29.72 25.02
CA ASN A 469 -1.90 -28.60 25.47
C ASN A 469 -1.96 -27.39 24.53
N ASP A 470 -2.02 -27.62 23.22
CA ASP A 470 -2.09 -26.55 22.21
C ASP A 470 -3.37 -25.72 22.35
N LEU A 471 -4.50 -26.37 22.67
CA LEU A 471 -5.77 -25.67 22.90
C LEU A 471 -5.72 -24.82 24.17
N GLY A 472 -5.06 -25.33 25.23
CA GLY A 472 -4.86 -24.59 26.48
C GLY A 472 -4.01 -23.34 26.27
N ALA A 473 -2.87 -23.49 25.59
CA ALA A 473 -1.98 -22.39 25.24
C ALA A 473 -2.67 -21.36 24.31
N PHE A 474 -3.43 -21.83 23.32
CA PHE A 474 -4.22 -20.99 22.42
C PHE A 474 -5.22 -20.12 23.19
N ARG A 475 -5.99 -20.72 24.12
CA ARG A 475 -6.98 -19.98 24.92
C ARG A 475 -6.32 -18.95 25.84
N SER A 476 -5.22 -19.32 26.49
CA SER A 476 -4.45 -18.38 27.33
C SER A 476 -3.91 -17.21 26.52
N LYS A 477 -3.39 -17.46 25.31
CA LYS A 477 -2.90 -16.40 24.43
C LYS A 477 -4.03 -15.50 23.94
N LEU A 478 -5.18 -16.08 23.59
CA LEU A 478 -6.36 -15.33 23.17
C LEU A 478 -6.86 -14.41 24.29
N SER A 479 -6.93 -14.90 25.54
CA SER A 479 -7.34 -14.07 26.68
C SER A 479 -6.35 -12.94 26.96
N GLN A 480 -5.04 -13.19 26.83
CA GLN A 480 -4.01 -12.14 26.96
C GLN A 480 -4.19 -11.03 25.91
N LEU A 481 -4.45 -11.40 24.65
CA LEU A 481 -4.69 -10.41 23.59
C LEU A 481 -5.95 -9.59 23.84
N LEU A 482 -7.05 -10.24 24.27
CA LEU A 482 -8.30 -9.56 24.57
C LEU A 482 -8.27 -8.70 25.84
N ALA A 483 -7.27 -8.89 26.72
CA ALA A 483 -7.03 -8.04 27.89
C ALA A 483 -6.30 -6.73 27.55
N VAL A 484 -5.71 -6.61 26.35
CA VAL A 484 -5.05 -5.38 25.91
C VAL A 484 -6.10 -4.25 25.80
N PRO A 485 -5.84 -3.06 26.38
CA PRO A 485 -6.75 -1.94 26.30
C PRO A 485 -6.91 -1.47 24.85
N VAL A 486 -8.10 -0.98 24.51
CA VAL A 486 -8.35 -0.41 23.19
C VAL A 486 -7.57 0.88 23.06
N GLY A 487 -6.63 0.92 22.11
CA GLY A 487 -5.90 2.13 21.77
C GLY A 487 -6.88 3.11 21.14
N ARG A 488 -7.17 4.22 21.83
CA ARG A 488 -7.88 5.35 21.22
C ARG A 488 -6.98 5.91 20.12
N GLY A 489 -7.31 5.61 18.86
CA GLY A 489 -6.75 6.33 17.73
C GLY A 489 -7.17 7.79 17.87
N ALA A 490 -6.19 8.68 18.09
CA ALA A 490 -6.27 10.14 18.06
C ALA A 490 -7.67 10.74 17.75
N GLN A 491 -8.57 10.68 18.73
CA GLN A 491 -9.75 11.52 18.77
C GLN A 491 -9.37 12.61 19.77
N LYS A 492 -9.03 13.78 19.24
CA LYS A 492 -9.01 15.02 20.02
C LYS A 492 -10.44 15.21 20.50
N ASP A 493 -10.65 15.02 21.80
CA ASP A 493 -11.80 15.57 22.48
C ASP A 493 -11.61 17.10 22.49
N GLU A 494 -12.36 17.81 21.64
CA GLU A 494 -12.68 19.22 21.88
C GLU A 494 -13.87 19.21 22.83
N ASP A 495 -13.57 19.37 24.12
CA ASP A 495 -14.50 19.87 25.14
C ASP A 495 -13.95 21.21 25.65
#